data_AF-A0A8H3CPR5-F1
#
_entry.id   AF-A0A8H3CPR5-F1
#
_cell.length_a   1.000
_cell.length_b   1.000
_cell.length_c   1.000
_cell.angle_alpha   90.00
_cell.angle_beta   90.00
_cell.angle_gamma   90.00
#
_symmetry.space_group_name_H-M   'P 1'
#
loop_
_entity.id
_entity.type
_entity.pdbx_description
1 polymer ?
#
loop_
_entity_poly.entity_id
_entity_poly.type
_entity_poly.pdbx_seq_one_letter_code
_entity_poly.pdbx_strand_id
1 'polypeptide(L)'
;MTCFWACASVLVLCSLGLASQHCTANQTCWPSSDTWSSFNSSIDGRLVSPHPPAWPCHDPNYDELACNIAKANWNNAFWRSNQTGASQDPVWDSLLCEIDTPQNVTCEQGAVPVYSVAARDSSHVSKSVKFAGDHNLKLVVKNTGHDYLGRSSGEGSFSIWTHELKGINFTKSFIPVGCSEDSGHGVPTVTVGAGEQWADIYRAANNQNVTVSGGAARSVGAAGGWVQGGGHGPLSGLYGMGVDNVLEFTLVKPNGDIVKANSCQNKDVFWALRGGGGSTWGVTLDVTYRTHPPLDSVVAVQFVVNTTTSQQMVDIAKVFLRALPGLTDTGARGYVYWLPSNSFGGILIHPNSLSVESTNNTLLPVYEWVANNNGVRAVSEGSIHSTFYDMYSLYIGDLGIAIPTWLSSRLVSRQAFIENTDSLAKLVQTNNSAIPIGMNIVGGGVINGVDPNSTALNPQWRRDALAVWGYTGTWSHDTPADIIEGIKKSVTELTQRVGEVAGLDDASYLNEADPLEPKWQKAFFGSHYERLLNIKREVDPNGLFGCNRCVGFQ
;
A
#
# COMPACT_ATOMS: atom_id res chain seq x y z
N MET A 1 18.44 72.63 4.61
CA MET A 1 18.58 71.81 3.40
C MET A 1 19.49 70.64 3.72
N THR A 2 18.90 69.47 4.00
CA THR A 2 19.49 68.13 3.84
C THR A 2 18.39 67.12 4.24
N CYS A 3 17.80 66.46 3.24
CA CYS A 3 16.84 65.38 3.43
C CYS A 3 17.56 64.12 3.92
N PHE A 4 17.15 63.58 5.07
CA PHE A 4 17.49 62.23 5.50
C PHE A 4 16.34 61.29 5.12
N TRP A 5 16.66 60.27 4.31
CA TRP A 5 15.78 59.13 4.04
C TRP A 5 15.83 58.17 5.24
N ALA A 6 14.69 57.90 5.84
CA ALA A 6 14.52 56.89 6.87
C ALA A 6 14.14 55.56 6.20
N CYS A 7 15.00 54.53 6.35
CA CYS A 7 14.63 53.15 6.07
C CYS A 7 13.64 52.66 7.13
N ALA A 8 12.41 52.36 6.71
CA ALA A 8 11.43 51.65 7.52
C ALA A 8 11.71 50.14 7.42
N SER A 9 12.17 49.55 8.52
CA SER A 9 12.30 48.11 8.69
C SER A 9 10.91 47.48 8.78
N VAL A 10 10.48 46.78 7.72
CA VAL A 10 9.28 45.94 7.75
C VAL A 10 9.62 44.67 8.53
N LEU A 11 9.14 44.60 9.78
CA LEU A 11 9.10 43.37 10.56
C LEU A 11 8.11 42.41 9.89
N VAL A 12 8.64 41.48 9.09
CA VAL A 12 7.91 40.28 8.68
C VAL A 12 7.76 39.43 9.93
N LEU A 13 6.56 39.46 10.53
CA LEU A 13 6.12 38.46 11.49
C LEU A 13 6.04 37.13 10.75
N CYS A 14 7.14 36.38 10.78
CA CYS A 14 7.14 34.98 10.41
C CYS A 14 6.32 34.25 11.50
N SER A 15 5.04 34.02 11.23
CA SER A 15 4.25 33.06 11.99
C SER A 15 4.83 31.68 11.70
N LEU A 16 5.82 31.28 12.50
CA LEU A 16 6.12 29.88 12.72
C LEU A 16 4.84 29.27 13.27
N GLY A 17 4.01 28.70 12.39
CA GLY A 17 2.90 27.87 12.80
C GLY A 17 3.49 26.73 13.60
N LEU A 18 3.40 26.81 14.93
CA LEU A 18 3.56 25.65 15.80
C LEU A 18 2.61 24.60 15.23
N ALA A 19 3.15 23.49 14.73
CA ALA A 19 2.35 22.32 14.40
C ALA A 19 1.44 22.08 15.62
N SER A 20 0.12 22.15 15.42
CA SER A 20 -0.84 21.85 16.48
C SER A 20 -0.53 20.44 16.97
N GLN A 21 0.08 20.33 18.14
CA GLN A 21 0.41 19.03 18.70
C GLN A 21 -0.91 18.38 19.10
N HIS A 22 -1.30 17.32 18.38
CA HIS A 22 -2.47 16.53 18.73
C HIS A 22 -2.28 15.88 20.11
N CYS A 23 -3.40 15.77 20.82
CA CYS A 23 -3.47 15.17 22.13
C CYS A 23 -3.20 13.66 22.09
N THR A 24 -2.26 13.20 22.91
CA THR A 24 -1.91 11.78 23.09
C THR A 24 -2.23 11.30 24.50
N ALA A 25 -2.34 9.98 24.69
CA ALA A 25 -2.77 9.36 25.95
C ALA A 25 -1.92 9.68 27.20
N ASN A 26 -0.69 10.16 27.03
CA ASN A 26 0.20 10.58 28.11
C ASN A 26 0.08 12.08 28.47
N GLN A 27 -0.83 12.82 27.85
CA GLN A 27 -1.00 14.26 28.05
C GLN A 27 -2.26 14.59 28.85
N THR A 28 -2.26 15.75 29.49
CA THR A 28 -3.38 16.22 30.35
C THR A 28 -4.64 16.59 29.56
N CYS A 29 -4.52 16.82 28.26
CA CYS A 29 -5.65 17.04 27.36
C CYS A 29 -6.42 15.75 27.05
N TRP A 30 -5.88 14.57 27.39
CA TRP A 30 -6.52 13.29 27.07
C TRP A 30 -7.84 13.18 27.82
N PRO A 31 -8.94 12.75 27.15
CA PRO A 31 -10.25 12.73 27.79
C PRO A 31 -10.29 11.86 29.05
N SER A 32 -11.10 12.27 30.03
CA SER A 32 -11.32 11.51 31.25
C SER A 32 -12.05 10.20 30.97
N SER A 33 -11.97 9.25 31.91
CA SER A 33 -12.69 7.97 31.82
C SER A 33 -14.21 8.13 31.63
N ASP A 34 -14.82 9.15 32.27
CA ASP A 34 -16.24 9.47 32.10
C ASP A 34 -16.56 9.95 30.69
N THR A 35 -15.66 10.76 30.11
CA THR A 35 -15.78 11.25 28.73
C THR A 35 -15.69 10.09 27.73
N TRP A 36 -14.72 9.19 27.91
CA TRP A 36 -14.60 7.97 27.11
C TRP A 36 -15.81 7.04 27.27
N SER A 37 -16.35 6.90 28.48
CA SER A 37 -17.53 6.06 28.74
C SER A 37 -18.80 6.62 28.09
N SER A 38 -18.98 7.94 28.14
CA SER A 38 -20.07 8.63 27.44
C SER A 38 -19.93 8.49 25.93
N PHE A 39 -18.72 8.67 25.40
CA PHE A 39 -18.45 8.46 23.97
C PHE A 39 -18.75 7.02 23.57
N ASN A 40 -18.26 6.02 24.32
CA ASN A 40 -18.50 4.61 24.05
C ASN A 40 -20.00 4.27 23.99
N SER A 41 -20.80 4.84 24.89
CA SER A 41 -22.25 4.69 24.88
C SER A 41 -22.90 5.28 23.62
N SER A 42 -22.32 6.35 23.07
CA SER A 42 -22.82 6.98 21.84
C SER A 42 -22.51 6.18 20.57
N ILE A 43 -21.58 5.23 20.63
CA ILE A 43 -21.16 4.35 19.53
C ILE A 43 -21.44 2.88 19.86
N ASP A 44 -22.56 2.62 20.54
CA ASP A 44 -23.08 1.27 20.81
C ASP A 44 -22.07 0.31 21.47
N GLY A 45 -21.20 0.84 22.34
CA GLY A 45 -20.22 0.02 23.05
C GLY A 45 -19.02 -0.43 22.21
N ARG A 46 -18.77 0.22 21.06
CA ARG A 46 -17.74 -0.20 20.08
C ARG A 46 -16.34 0.35 20.35
N LEU A 47 -16.13 1.06 21.46
CA LEU A 47 -14.80 1.43 21.93
C LEU A 47 -14.09 0.20 22.52
N VAL A 48 -12.88 -0.07 22.04
CA VAL A 48 -12.02 -1.16 22.52
C VAL A 48 -10.67 -0.62 22.94
N SER A 49 -9.94 -1.38 23.76
CA SER A 49 -8.55 -1.12 24.16
C SER A 49 -7.63 -2.11 23.42
N PRO A 50 -7.03 -1.72 22.28
CA PRO A 50 -6.13 -2.58 21.53
C PRO A 50 -4.83 -2.82 22.28
N HIS A 51 -4.27 -4.03 22.14
CA HIS A 51 -2.94 -4.38 22.63
C HIS A 51 -2.13 -5.05 21.52
N PRO A 52 -0.79 -5.02 21.59
CA PRO A 52 0.06 -5.79 20.69
C PRO A 52 -0.37 -7.26 20.58
N PRO A 53 -0.28 -7.89 19.40
CA PRO A 53 -0.79 -9.25 19.22
C PRO A 53 -0.09 -10.31 20.07
N ALA A 54 1.16 -10.06 20.49
CA ALA A 54 1.91 -10.92 21.40
C ALA A 54 1.66 -10.60 22.89
N TRP A 55 0.86 -9.59 23.24
CA TRP A 55 0.52 -9.22 24.62
C TRP A 55 0.18 -10.41 25.55
N PRO A 56 -0.65 -11.40 25.17
CA PRO A 56 -0.95 -12.55 26.03
C PRO A 56 0.23 -13.51 26.22
N CYS A 57 1.36 -13.32 25.54
CA CYS A 57 2.57 -14.12 25.72
C CYS A 57 3.54 -13.56 26.77
N HIS A 58 3.22 -12.41 27.38
CA HIS A 58 4.13 -11.73 28.30
C HIS A 58 3.50 -11.40 29.66
N ASP A 59 4.32 -11.44 30.70
CA ASP A 59 3.91 -11.02 32.05
C ASP A 59 3.64 -9.50 32.10
N PRO A 60 2.70 -9.04 32.94
CA PRO A 60 1.84 -9.81 33.85
C PRO A 60 0.58 -10.39 33.20
N ASN A 61 0.43 -10.27 31.88
CA ASN A 61 -0.81 -10.58 31.16
C ASN A 61 -0.79 -11.97 30.50
N TYR A 62 0.15 -12.82 30.92
CA TYR A 62 0.33 -14.13 30.31
C TYR A 62 -0.95 -14.96 30.38
N ASP A 63 -1.43 -15.37 29.22
CA ASP A 63 -2.53 -16.30 29.01
C ASP A 63 -2.03 -17.37 28.04
N GLU A 64 -1.80 -18.57 28.56
CA GLU A 64 -1.25 -19.69 27.79
C GLU A 64 -2.09 -20.01 26.54
N LEU A 65 -3.43 -19.99 26.65
CA LEU A 65 -4.31 -20.31 25.54
C LEU A 65 -4.23 -19.23 24.46
N ALA A 66 -4.36 -17.96 24.85
CA ALA A 66 -4.30 -16.84 23.92
C ALA A 66 -2.91 -16.72 23.27
N CYS A 67 -1.84 -16.97 24.01
CA CYS A 67 -0.48 -17.00 23.48
C CYS A 67 -0.29 -18.14 22.45
N ASN A 68 -0.79 -19.34 22.74
CA ASN A 68 -0.71 -20.47 21.80
C ASN A 68 -1.52 -20.21 20.52
N ILE A 69 -2.68 -19.55 20.63
CA ILE A 69 -3.46 -19.11 19.46
C ILE A 69 -2.68 -18.09 18.63
N ALA A 70 -2.04 -17.11 19.28
CA ALA A 70 -1.22 -16.11 18.60
C ALA A 70 -0.03 -16.76 17.88
N LYS A 71 0.69 -17.68 18.53
CA LYS A 71 1.78 -18.46 17.93
C LYS A 71 1.34 -19.23 16.69
N ALA A 72 0.21 -19.94 16.78
CA ALA A 72 -0.31 -20.74 15.67
C ALA A 72 -0.74 -19.91 14.45
N ASN A 73 -1.09 -18.63 14.65
CA ASN A 73 -1.61 -17.75 13.62
C ASN A 73 -0.71 -16.55 13.31
N TRP A 74 0.53 -16.52 13.84
CA TRP A 74 1.37 -15.32 13.81
C TRP A 74 1.55 -14.77 12.39
N ASN A 75 1.83 -15.66 11.44
CA ASN A 75 2.05 -15.35 10.03
C ASN A 75 0.75 -15.38 9.18
N ASN A 76 -0.43 -15.52 9.81
CA ASN A 76 -1.71 -15.52 9.11
C ASN A 76 -2.23 -14.10 8.95
N ALA A 77 -2.19 -13.60 7.71
CA ALA A 77 -2.58 -12.23 7.39
C ALA A 77 -4.04 -11.90 7.76
N PHE A 78 -4.95 -12.86 7.59
CA PHE A 78 -6.36 -12.68 7.94
C PHE A 78 -6.53 -12.59 9.46
N TRP A 79 -5.85 -13.44 10.23
CA TRP A 79 -5.86 -13.40 11.69
C TRP A 79 -5.34 -12.05 12.22
N ARG A 80 -4.22 -11.55 11.68
CA ARG A 80 -3.72 -10.22 12.03
C ARG A 80 -4.69 -9.11 11.63
N SER A 81 -5.25 -9.16 10.41
CA SER A 81 -6.18 -8.12 9.95
C SER A 81 -7.45 -8.02 10.78
N ASN A 82 -7.85 -9.13 11.44
CA ASN A 82 -9.02 -9.22 12.31
C ASN A 82 -8.75 -8.78 13.76
N GLN A 83 -7.63 -8.11 14.02
CA GLN A 83 -7.27 -7.59 15.33
C GLN A 83 -7.03 -6.08 15.26
N THR A 84 -7.51 -5.35 16.27
CA THR A 84 -7.35 -3.90 16.37
C THR A 84 -5.93 -3.47 16.72
N GLY A 85 -5.15 -4.35 17.34
CA GLY A 85 -3.77 -4.06 17.75
C GLY A 85 -2.67 -4.59 16.83
N ALA A 86 -3.03 -5.32 15.77
CA ALA A 86 -2.06 -5.89 14.84
C ALA A 86 -1.84 -4.99 13.62
N SER A 87 -0.56 -4.88 13.23
CA SER A 87 -0.12 -4.53 11.88
C SER A 87 0.36 -5.80 11.18
N GLN A 88 0.31 -5.85 9.85
CA GLN A 88 0.87 -6.99 9.10
C GLN A 88 2.39 -7.02 9.18
N ASP A 89 3.00 -5.83 9.21
CA ASP A 89 4.41 -5.60 9.46
C ASP A 89 4.58 -5.14 10.92
N PRO A 90 5.24 -5.95 11.78
CA PRO A 90 5.35 -5.70 13.22
C PRO A 90 6.25 -4.50 13.56
N VAL A 91 6.98 -3.95 12.58
CA VAL A 91 7.67 -2.65 12.76
C VAL A 91 6.69 -1.55 13.19
N TRP A 92 5.43 -1.68 12.78
CA TRP A 92 4.39 -0.70 13.01
C TRP A 92 3.36 -1.11 14.08
N ASP A 93 3.61 -2.18 14.86
CA ASP A 93 2.86 -2.45 16.09
C ASP A 93 3.72 -2.22 17.34
N SER A 94 4.45 -3.21 17.86
CA SER A 94 5.32 -3.09 19.02
C SER A 94 6.57 -3.95 18.88
N LEU A 95 7.67 -3.31 18.47
CA LEU A 95 8.97 -3.94 18.16
C LEU A 95 9.58 -4.78 19.29
N LEU A 96 9.25 -4.49 20.55
CA LEU A 96 9.77 -5.23 21.71
C LEU A 96 8.80 -6.31 22.21
N CYS A 97 7.56 -6.29 21.72
CA CYS A 97 6.52 -7.26 22.05
C CYS A 97 6.30 -8.22 20.87
N GLU A 98 7.27 -9.10 20.68
CA GLU A 98 7.29 -10.10 19.61
C GLU A 98 6.89 -11.48 20.12
N ILE A 99 6.36 -12.34 19.26
CA ILE A 99 5.80 -13.64 19.66
C ILE A 99 6.84 -14.62 20.26
N ASP A 100 8.11 -14.41 19.90
CA ASP A 100 9.23 -15.27 20.28
C ASP A 100 10.10 -14.68 21.40
N THR A 101 9.81 -13.46 21.88
CA THR A 101 10.57 -12.90 23.01
C THR A 101 10.19 -13.61 24.32
N PRO A 102 11.11 -13.68 25.30
CA PRO A 102 10.83 -14.35 26.57
C PRO A 102 9.60 -13.76 27.28
N GLN A 103 8.84 -14.62 27.97
CA GLN A 103 7.62 -14.22 28.70
C GLN A 103 7.85 -13.08 29.71
N ASN A 104 9.04 -13.00 30.31
CA ASN A 104 9.37 -11.98 31.30
C ASN A 104 9.80 -10.62 30.69
N VAL A 105 9.87 -10.52 29.35
CA VAL A 105 10.08 -9.24 28.67
C VAL A 105 8.77 -8.46 28.72
N THR A 106 8.85 -7.21 29.18
CA THR A 106 7.68 -6.32 29.21
C THR A 106 7.20 -6.08 27.78
N CYS A 107 5.96 -6.50 27.50
CA CYS A 107 5.28 -6.13 26.26
C CYS A 107 4.80 -4.67 26.37
N GLU A 108 5.40 -3.77 25.60
CA GLU A 108 4.99 -2.35 25.57
C GLU A 108 3.92 -2.09 24.50
N GLN A 109 3.14 -1.03 24.68
CA GLN A 109 2.09 -0.65 23.73
C GLN A 109 2.64 -0.28 22.33
N GLY A 110 3.83 0.33 22.26
CA GLY A 110 4.46 0.75 21.00
C GLY A 110 3.58 1.70 20.19
N ALA A 111 3.50 1.46 18.88
CA ALA A 111 2.67 2.20 17.94
C ALA A 111 1.19 1.76 17.97
N VAL A 112 0.82 0.76 18.76
CA VAL A 112 -0.58 0.30 18.85
C VAL A 112 -1.44 1.39 19.52
N PRO A 113 -2.57 1.82 18.90
CA PRO A 113 -3.46 2.82 19.50
C PRO A 113 -3.97 2.41 20.88
N VAL A 114 -4.15 3.38 21.79
CA VAL A 114 -4.62 3.13 23.17
C VAL A 114 -6.11 2.82 23.20
N TYR A 115 -6.88 3.54 22.39
CA TYR A 115 -8.28 3.24 22.14
C TYR A 115 -8.53 3.12 20.64
N SER A 116 -9.43 2.21 20.26
CA SER A 116 -9.92 2.11 18.89
C SER A 116 -11.43 1.94 18.87
N VAL A 117 -12.08 2.47 17.84
CA VAL A 117 -13.48 2.18 17.55
C VAL A 117 -13.56 1.11 16.48
N ALA A 118 -14.08 -0.06 16.83
CA ALA A 118 -14.37 -1.12 15.88
C ALA A 118 -15.63 -0.77 15.09
N ALA A 119 -15.50 0.06 14.06
CA ALA A 119 -16.65 0.64 13.36
C ALA A 119 -17.40 -0.40 12.52
N ARG A 120 -18.74 -0.44 12.68
CA ARG A 120 -19.65 -1.31 11.90
C ARG A 120 -20.61 -0.57 10.98
N ASP A 121 -20.71 0.74 11.14
CA ASP A 121 -21.57 1.59 10.32
C ASP A 121 -21.01 3.02 10.25
N SER A 122 -21.67 3.83 9.44
CA SER A 122 -21.30 5.22 9.19
C SER A 122 -21.46 6.14 10.42
N SER A 123 -22.39 5.84 11.33
CA SER A 123 -22.61 6.61 12.56
C SER A 123 -21.45 6.44 13.53
N HIS A 124 -20.96 5.20 13.70
CA HIS A 124 -19.75 4.94 14.47
C HIS A 124 -18.56 5.78 13.99
N VAL A 125 -18.33 5.80 12.68
CA VAL A 125 -17.22 6.57 12.09
C VAL A 125 -17.45 8.07 12.24
N SER A 126 -18.63 8.58 11.90
CA SER A 126 -18.97 10.01 12.00
C SER A 126 -18.78 10.55 13.41
N LYS A 127 -19.32 9.86 14.42
CA LYS A 127 -19.17 10.23 15.83
C LYS A 127 -17.72 10.17 16.28
N SER A 128 -16.96 9.18 15.83
CA SER A 128 -15.53 9.05 16.17
C SER A 128 -14.67 10.16 15.60
N VAL A 129 -14.93 10.57 14.35
CA VAL A 129 -14.22 11.69 13.72
C VAL A 129 -14.53 13.00 14.46
N LYS A 130 -15.80 13.24 14.81
CA LYS A 130 -16.19 14.42 15.61
C LYS A 130 -15.53 14.42 16.98
N PHE A 131 -15.59 13.29 17.68
CA PHE A 131 -14.95 13.13 18.99
C PHE A 131 -13.44 13.40 18.93
N ALA A 132 -12.75 12.87 17.91
CA ALA A 132 -11.33 13.15 17.71
C ALA A 132 -11.04 14.63 17.44
N GLY A 133 -11.89 15.30 16.64
CA GLY A 133 -11.78 16.75 16.40
C GLY A 133 -12.03 17.59 17.66
N ASP A 134 -13.10 17.30 18.41
CA ASP A 134 -13.52 18.04 19.61
C ASP A 134 -12.47 17.98 20.73
N HIS A 135 -11.73 16.87 20.81
CA HIS A 135 -10.66 16.66 21.79
C HIS A 135 -9.25 16.79 21.21
N ASN A 136 -9.11 17.24 19.96
CA ASN A 136 -7.84 17.35 19.24
C ASN A 136 -6.97 16.08 19.34
N LEU A 137 -7.57 14.89 19.26
CA LEU A 137 -6.85 13.63 19.45
C LEU A 137 -5.93 13.34 18.27
N LYS A 138 -4.80 12.68 18.54
CA LYS A 138 -3.97 12.07 17.50
C LYS A 138 -4.76 10.91 16.88
N LEU A 139 -5.43 11.18 15.76
CA LEU A 139 -6.32 10.24 15.08
C LEU A 139 -5.55 9.33 14.11
N VAL A 140 -5.79 8.03 14.20
CA VAL A 140 -5.29 7.01 13.27
C VAL A 140 -6.45 6.27 12.61
N VAL A 141 -6.37 6.01 11.31
CA VAL A 141 -7.36 5.19 10.61
C VAL A 141 -6.71 3.87 10.24
N LYS A 142 -7.28 2.75 10.70
CA LYS A 142 -6.79 1.42 10.38
C LYS A 142 -7.85 0.63 9.62
N ASN A 143 -7.42 0.00 8.54
CA ASN A 143 -8.18 -1.05 7.87
C ASN A 143 -7.57 -2.41 8.25
N THR A 144 -6.71 -2.95 7.39
CA THR A 144 -6.13 -4.29 7.54
C THR A 144 -4.76 -4.33 8.22
N GLY A 145 -4.12 -3.17 8.43
CA GLY A 145 -2.78 -3.05 9.00
C GLY A 145 -1.62 -3.32 8.03
N HIS A 146 -1.88 -3.32 6.71
CA HIS A 146 -0.89 -3.61 5.65
C HIS A 146 0.13 -2.50 5.37
N ASP A 147 0.07 -1.37 6.07
CA ASP A 147 0.84 -0.19 5.69
C ASP A 147 2.33 -0.32 6.02
N TYR A 148 3.20 -0.18 5.01
CA TYR A 148 4.66 -0.26 5.18
C TYR A 148 5.31 1.03 5.70
N LEU A 149 4.56 2.12 5.89
CA LEU A 149 5.05 3.43 6.34
C LEU A 149 4.54 3.80 7.75
N GLY A 150 3.82 2.90 8.42
CA GLY A 150 3.23 3.13 9.74
C GLY A 150 2.01 4.04 9.75
N ARG A 151 1.38 4.31 8.60
CA ARG A 151 0.28 5.30 8.47
C ARG A 151 -1.06 4.83 9.05
N SER A 152 -1.13 3.57 9.49
CA SER A 152 -2.30 2.98 10.16
C SER A 152 -2.06 2.63 11.63
N SER A 153 -1.00 3.15 12.22
CA SER A 153 -0.67 3.03 13.64
C SER A 153 -0.12 4.36 14.18
N GLY A 154 0.06 4.46 15.48
CA GLY A 154 0.62 5.65 16.11
C GLY A 154 0.64 5.55 17.63
N GLU A 155 1.81 5.81 18.23
CA GLU A 155 1.95 5.84 19.69
C GLU A 155 0.99 6.86 20.31
N GLY A 156 0.35 6.45 21.41
CA GLY A 156 -0.55 7.29 22.22
C GLY A 156 -1.81 7.76 21.49
N SER A 157 -2.16 7.14 20.37
CA SER A 157 -3.24 7.58 19.47
C SER A 157 -4.61 7.01 19.83
N PHE A 158 -5.63 7.65 19.26
CA PHE A 158 -6.99 7.13 19.14
C PHE A 158 -7.24 6.66 17.70
N SER A 159 -7.84 5.49 17.53
CA SER A 159 -8.00 4.85 16.22
C SER A 159 -9.45 4.63 15.81
N ILE A 160 -9.72 4.70 14.51
CA ILE A 160 -10.93 4.17 13.89
C ILE A 160 -10.55 2.93 13.08
N TRP A 161 -11.05 1.77 13.49
CA TRP A 161 -10.84 0.50 12.80
C TRP A 161 -12.03 0.19 11.89
N THR A 162 -11.77 0.23 10.58
CA THR A 162 -12.78 0.11 9.51
C THR A 162 -13.03 -1.32 9.04
N HIS A 163 -12.30 -2.29 9.58
CA HIS A 163 -12.31 -3.68 9.08
C HIS A 163 -13.67 -4.38 9.20
N GLU A 164 -14.52 -3.96 10.13
CA GLU A 164 -15.87 -4.53 10.30
C GLU A 164 -16.95 -3.84 9.43
N LEU A 165 -16.58 -2.83 8.63
CA LEU A 165 -17.45 -2.26 7.59
C LEU A 165 -17.47 -3.20 6.38
N LYS A 166 -18.28 -4.25 6.47
CA LYS A 166 -18.42 -5.30 5.45
C LYS A 166 -19.62 -5.03 4.53
N GLY A 167 -19.59 -5.64 3.34
CA GLY A 167 -20.65 -5.58 2.33
C GLY A 167 -20.06 -5.64 0.93
N ILE A 168 -20.60 -6.50 0.07
CA ILE A 168 -20.25 -6.61 -1.36
C ILE A 168 -21.56 -6.62 -2.16
N ASN A 169 -21.83 -5.56 -2.91
CA ASN A 169 -23.07 -5.41 -3.67
C ASN A 169 -22.80 -5.15 -5.16
N PHE A 170 -23.30 -6.03 -6.03
CA PHE A 170 -23.15 -5.90 -7.48
C PHE A 170 -24.36 -5.18 -8.09
N THR A 171 -24.09 -4.21 -8.97
CA THR A 171 -25.13 -3.44 -9.67
C THR A 171 -24.89 -3.54 -11.18
N LYS A 172 -25.93 -3.84 -11.96
CA LYS A 172 -25.80 -4.00 -13.43
C LYS A 172 -25.68 -2.67 -14.18
N SER A 173 -26.33 -1.63 -13.67
CA SER A 173 -26.40 -0.30 -14.28
C SER A 173 -26.28 0.76 -13.19
N PHE A 174 -25.06 1.02 -12.75
CA PHE A 174 -24.76 2.02 -11.74
C PHE A 174 -24.52 3.39 -12.37
N ILE A 175 -25.09 4.42 -11.76
CA ILE A 175 -24.86 5.84 -12.08
C ILE A 175 -24.41 6.50 -10.78
N PRO A 176 -23.24 7.17 -10.75
CA PRO A 176 -22.77 7.86 -9.54
C PRO A 176 -23.78 8.92 -9.08
N VAL A 177 -23.89 9.11 -7.76
CA VAL A 177 -24.85 10.04 -7.17
C VAL A 177 -24.61 11.47 -7.69
N GLY A 178 -25.67 12.12 -8.16
CA GLY A 178 -25.62 13.49 -8.67
C GLY A 178 -25.15 13.61 -10.13
N CYS A 179 -24.81 12.50 -10.81
CA CYS A 179 -24.72 12.49 -12.27
C CYS A 179 -26.12 12.36 -12.89
N SER A 180 -26.35 12.98 -14.05
CA SER A 180 -27.64 12.90 -14.76
C SER A 180 -27.85 11.52 -15.38
N GLU A 181 -29.08 10.98 -15.33
CA GLU A 181 -29.44 9.76 -16.07
C GLU A 181 -29.30 9.93 -17.60
N ASP A 182 -29.43 11.17 -18.10
CA ASP A 182 -29.25 11.49 -19.52
C ASP A 182 -27.78 11.47 -19.96
N SER A 183 -26.83 11.35 -19.02
CA SER A 183 -25.38 11.38 -19.33
C SER A 183 -24.80 10.04 -19.79
N GLY A 184 -25.61 8.97 -19.85
CA GLY A 184 -25.24 7.69 -20.43
C GLY A 184 -25.94 6.49 -19.80
N HIS A 185 -25.80 5.31 -20.41
CA HIS A 185 -26.20 4.06 -19.76
C HIS A 185 -25.30 3.78 -18.55
N GLY A 186 -25.89 3.43 -17.41
CA GLY A 186 -25.13 3.03 -16.23
C GLY A 186 -24.23 1.83 -16.52
N VAL A 187 -23.18 1.65 -15.71
CA VAL A 187 -22.17 0.61 -15.92
C VAL A 187 -22.26 -0.49 -14.86
N PRO A 188 -21.85 -1.74 -15.18
CA PRO A 188 -21.72 -2.80 -14.18
C PRO A 188 -20.68 -2.46 -13.12
N THR A 189 -21.03 -2.65 -11.84
CA THR A 189 -20.18 -2.32 -10.71
C THR A 189 -20.26 -3.33 -9.58
N VAL A 190 -19.28 -3.22 -8.68
CA VAL A 190 -19.34 -3.76 -7.33
C VAL A 190 -19.06 -2.62 -6.34
N THR A 191 -19.95 -2.42 -5.38
CA THR A 191 -19.74 -1.55 -4.22
C THR A 191 -19.28 -2.40 -3.05
N VAL A 192 -18.16 -2.04 -2.45
CA VAL A 192 -17.54 -2.79 -1.35
C VAL A 192 -17.37 -1.91 -0.12
N GLY A 193 -17.69 -2.45 1.05
CA GLY A 193 -17.44 -1.79 2.34
C GLY A 193 -15.95 -1.66 2.62
N ALA A 194 -15.59 -0.67 3.44
CA ALA A 194 -14.19 -0.32 3.75
C ALA A 194 -13.35 -1.51 4.23
N GLY A 195 -13.97 -2.44 4.96
CA GLY A 195 -13.33 -3.61 5.54
C GLY A 195 -13.18 -4.80 4.59
N GLU A 196 -13.70 -4.76 3.36
CA GLU A 196 -13.59 -5.87 2.41
C GLU A 196 -12.15 -6.02 1.88
N GLN A 197 -11.71 -7.28 1.80
CA GLN A 197 -10.38 -7.67 1.33
C GLN A 197 -10.46 -8.33 -0.05
N TRP A 198 -9.37 -8.26 -0.83
CA TRP A 198 -9.37 -8.73 -2.21
C TRP A 198 -9.77 -10.20 -2.38
N ALA A 199 -9.39 -11.07 -1.45
CA ALA A 199 -9.80 -12.48 -1.48
C ALA A 199 -11.32 -12.67 -1.50
N ASP A 200 -12.06 -11.89 -0.71
CA ASP A 200 -13.51 -12.01 -0.62
C ASP A 200 -14.19 -11.41 -1.86
N ILE A 201 -13.67 -10.28 -2.36
CA ILE A 201 -14.17 -9.61 -3.55
C ILE A 201 -13.97 -10.47 -4.80
N TYR A 202 -12.79 -11.08 -4.98
CA TYR A 202 -12.55 -11.94 -6.14
C TYR A 202 -13.42 -13.19 -6.12
N ARG A 203 -13.63 -13.80 -4.94
CA ARG A 203 -14.56 -14.93 -4.79
C ARG A 203 -15.99 -14.52 -5.17
N ALA A 204 -16.44 -13.35 -4.70
CA ALA A 204 -17.77 -12.83 -5.01
C ALA A 204 -17.93 -12.48 -6.49
N ALA A 205 -16.92 -11.86 -7.11
CA ALA A 205 -16.90 -11.51 -8.53
C ALA A 205 -16.95 -12.76 -9.43
N ASN A 206 -16.21 -13.81 -9.07
CA ASN A 206 -16.25 -15.09 -9.77
C ASN A 206 -17.66 -15.70 -9.75
N ASN A 207 -18.36 -15.65 -8.61
CA ASN A 207 -19.74 -16.12 -8.50
C ASN A 207 -20.74 -15.31 -9.33
N GLN A 208 -20.40 -14.06 -9.68
CA GLN A 208 -21.20 -13.20 -10.57
C GLN A 208 -20.74 -13.28 -12.03
N ASN A 209 -19.75 -14.13 -12.34
CA ASN A 209 -19.14 -14.25 -13.67
C ASN A 209 -18.63 -12.90 -14.22
N VAL A 210 -17.96 -12.12 -13.36
CA VAL A 210 -17.32 -10.85 -13.73
C VAL A 210 -15.90 -10.79 -13.19
N THR A 211 -15.08 -9.93 -13.80
CA THR A 211 -13.72 -9.64 -13.37
C THR A 211 -13.66 -8.30 -12.63
N VAL A 212 -12.84 -8.20 -11.59
CA VAL A 212 -12.54 -6.95 -10.88
C VAL A 212 -11.03 -6.74 -10.89
N SER A 213 -10.57 -5.53 -11.22
CA SER A 213 -9.15 -5.17 -11.14
C SER A 213 -8.81 -4.74 -9.71
N GLY A 214 -7.99 -5.53 -9.02
CA GLY A 214 -7.62 -5.31 -7.61
C GLY A 214 -6.15 -5.67 -7.33
N GLY A 215 -5.79 -5.74 -6.05
CA GLY A 215 -4.45 -6.10 -5.58
C GLY A 215 -4.15 -7.61 -5.68
N ALA A 216 -2.86 -7.97 -5.64
CA ALA A 216 -2.45 -9.38 -5.60
C ALA A 216 -2.54 -9.97 -4.18
N ALA A 217 -2.05 -9.28 -3.16
CA ALA A 217 -2.15 -9.79 -1.79
C ALA A 217 -3.62 -9.94 -1.35
N ARG A 218 -3.93 -11.10 -0.78
CA ARG A 218 -5.25 -11.60 -0.45
C ARG A 218 -5.96 -10.81 0.63
N SER A 219 -5.23 -10.49 1.69
CA SER A 219 -5.74 -9.77 2.85
C SER A 219 -5.62 -8.24 2.71
N VAL A 220 -5.18 -7.71 1.57
CA VAL A 220 -5.17 -6.25 1.37
C VAL A 220 -6.60 -5.73 1.27
N GLY A 221 -6.90 -4.66 2.01
CA GLY A 221 -8.21 -4.02 2.02
C GLY A 221 -8.45 -3.23 0.74
N ALA A 222 -9.54 -3.53 0.04
CA ALA A 222 -9.84 -2.94 -1.26
C ALA A 222 -10.23 -1.47 -1.17
N ALA A 223 -10.93 -1.07 -0.10
CA ALA A 223 -11.47 0.27 0.09
C ALA A 223 -10.64 1.13 1.07
N GLY A 224 -9.33 0.89 1.13
CA GLY A 224 -8.39 1.63 1.99
C GLY A 224 -7.19 2.21 1.25
N GLY A 225 -6.02 2.18 1.89
CA GLY A 225 -4.77 2.72 1.36
C GLY A 225 -4.38 2.17 -0.01
N TRP A 226 -4.72 0.91 -0.32
CA TRP A 226 -4.42 0.29 -1.63
C TRP A 226 -4.94 1.15 -2.79
N VAL A 227 -6.25 1.44 -2.83
CA VAL A 227 -6.81 2.24 -3.93
C VAL A 227 -6.46 3.71 -3.75
N GLN A 228 -6.40 4.21 -2.51
CA GLN A 228 -6.18 5.63 -2.27
C GLN A 228 -4.76 6.08 -2.66
N GLY A 229 -3.79 5.17 -2.66
CA GLY A 229 -2.43 5.41 -3.16
C GLY A 229 -2.20 5.00 -4.62
N GLY A 230 -3.17 4.41 -5.31
CA GLY A 230 -3.05 4.00 -6.72
C GLY A 230 -3.61 2.60 -6.99
N GLY A 231 -3.03 1.61 -6.32
CA GLY A 231 -3.48 0.22 -6.38
C GLY A 231 -3.09 -0.51 -7.66
N HIS A 232 -1.89 -1.08 -7.71
CA HIS A 232 -1.54 -1.99 -8.80
C HIS A 232 -1.98 -3.44 -8.47
N GLY A 233 -1.99 -4.29 -9.50
CA GLY A 233 -2.19 -5.72 -9.38
C GLY A 233 -2.04 -6.45 -10.72
N PRO A 234 -2.35 -7.76 -10.75
CA PRO A 234 -2.08 -8.62 -11.92
C PRO A 234 -2.81 -8.19 -13.19
N LEU A 235 -3.94 -7.51 -13.05
CA LEU A 235 -4.78 -7.09 -14.16
C LEU A 235 -4.59 -5.61 -14.54
N SER A 236 -3.68 -4.88 -13.88
CA SER A 236 -3.54 -3.44 -14.10
C SER A 236 -3.09 -3.09 -15.52
N GLY A 237 -2.30 -3.94 -16.17
CA GLY A 237 -1.92 -3.75 -17.58
C GLY A 237 -3.11 -3.81 -18.55
N LEU A 238 -4.18 -4.50 -18.18
CA LEU A 238 -5.39 -4.68 -18.99
C LEU A 238 -6.50 -3.67 -18.67
N TYR A 239 -6.68 -3.32 -17.39
CA TYR A 239 -7.80 -2.50 -16.93
C TYR A 239 -7.39 -1.19 -16.24
N GLY A 240 -6.10 -0.82 -16.29
CA GLY A 240 -5.56 0.32 -15.56
C GLY A 240 -5.35 0.04 -14.08
N MET A 241 -4.86 1.05 -13.36
CA MET A 241 -4.65 1.00 -11.92
C MET A 241 -5.99 0.88 -11.18
N GLY A 242 -5.97 0.52 -9.90
CA GLY A 242 -7.15 0.46 -9.04
C GLY A 242 -7.93 1.76 -9.05
N VAL A 243 -7.21 2.89 -8.98
CA VAL A 243 -7.79 4.23 -9.12
C VAL A 243 -8.56 4.42 -10.41
N ASP A 244 -8.18 3.79 -11.53
CA ASP A 244 -8.86 3.95 -12.83
C ASP A 244 -10.22 3.24 -12.87
N ASN A 245 -10.44 2.33 -11.93
CA ASN A 245 -11.63 1.50 -11.85
C ASN A 245 -12.67 2.06 -10.87
N VAL A 246 -12.33 3.10 -10.08
CA VAL A 246 -13.26 3.69 -9.11
C VAL A 246 -14.23 4.66 -9.77
N LEU A 247 -15.51 4.56 -9.41
CA LEU A 247 -16.57 5.47 -9.84
C LEU A 247 -17.07 6.38 -8.71
N GLU A 248 -17.05 5.91 -7.46
CA GLU A 248 -17.55 6.68 -6.31
C GLU A 248 -16.93 6.19 -4.99
N PHE A 249 -16.65 7.12 -4.09
CA PHE A 249 -16.37 6.86 -2.68
C PHE A 249 -17.51 7.37 -1.81
N THR A 250 -17.87 6.61 -0.77
CA THR A 250 -18.56 7.15 0.42
C THR A 250 -17.51 7.38 1.51
N LEU A 251 -17.49 8.57 2.12
CA LEU A 251 -16.55 8.85 3.21
C LEU A 251 -17.13 9.79 4.27
N VAL A 252 -16.57 9.72 5.47
CA VAL A 252 -16.73 10.70 6.54
C VAL A 252 -15.61 11.73 6.45
N LYS A 253 -15.95 12.99 6.22
CA LYS A 253 -15.01 14.13 6.18
C LYS A 253 -14.52 14.52 7.58
N PRO A 254 -13.50 15.39 7.72
CA PRO A 254 -12.99 15.85 9.02
C PRO A 254 -14.02 16.55 9.91
N ASN A 255 -15.05 17.15 9.34
CA ASN A 255 -16.17 17.74 10.10
C ASN A 255 -17.22 16.69 10.56
N GLY A 256 -17.01 15.42 10.24
CA GLY A 256 -17.89 14.29 10.55
C GLY A 256 -19.05 14.09 9.57
N ASP A 257 -19.16 14.87 8.50
CA ASP A 257 -20.21 14.69 7.49
C ASP A 257 -19.93 13.49 6.60
N ILE A 258 -20.97 12.71 6.30
CA ILE A 258 -20.93 11.64 5.32
C ILE A 258 -21.19 12.23 3.94
N VAL A 259 -20.28 12.02 2.99
CA VAL A 259 -20.40 12.53 1.62
C VAL A 259 -20.10 11.45 0.59
N LYS A 260 -20.63 11.66 -0.62
CA LYS A 260 -20.25 10.93 -1.83
C LYS A 260 -19.26 11.76 -2.64
N ALA A 261 -18.15 11.16 -3.06
CA ALA A 261 -17.17 11.79 -3.94
C ALA A 261 -17.07 11.00 -5.25
N ASN A 262 -17.39 11.66 -6.36
CA ASN A 262 -17.41 11.08 -7.70
C ASN A 262 -17.14 12.17 -8.77
N SER A 263 -17.37 11.86 -10.05
CA SER A 263 -17.17 12.79 -11.17
C SER A 263 -18.14 13.98 -11.21
N CYS A 264 -19.23 13.94 -10.44
CA CYS A 264 -20.31 14.92 -10.45
C CYS A 264 -20.43 15.70 -9.12
N GLN A 265 -20.00 15.13 -8.00
CA GLN A 265 -20.03 15.74 -6.67
C GLN A 265 -18.71 15.55 -5.91
N ASN A 266 -18.30 16.57 -5.13
CA ASN A 266 -17.05 16.58 -4.37
C ASN A 266 -15.81 16.20 -5.23
N LYS A 267 -15.74 16.76 -6.45
CA LYS A 267 -14.82 16.32 -7.52
C LYS A 267 -13.35 16.42 -7.14
N ASP A 268 -12.96 17.44 -6.40
CA ASP A 268 -11.57 17.60 -5.96
C ASP A 268 -11.18 16.54 -4.92
N VAL A 269 -12.10 16.22 -3.99
CA VAL A 269 -11.91 15.10 -3.04
C VAL A 269 -11.87 13.76 -3.79
N PHE A 270 -12.73 13.57 -4.79
CA PHE A 270 -12.72 12.36 -5.62
C PHE A 270 -11.39 12.19 -6.37
N TRP A 271 -10.85 13.28 -6.93
CA TRP A 271 -9.55 13.28 -7.57
C TRP A 271 -8.43 12.96 -6.58
N ALA A 272 -8.44 13.59 -5.39
CA ALA A 272 -7.45 13.38 -4.34
C ALA A 272 -7.47 11.95 -3.76
N LEU A 273 -8.65 11.37 -3.55
CA LEU A 273 -8.81 9.97 -3.11
C LEU A 273 -8.30 8.96 -4.15
N ARG A 274 -8.06 9.37 -5.40
CA ARG A 274 -7.59 8.50 -6.48
C ARG A 274 -6.09 8.66 -6.74
N GLY A 275 -5.27 8.47 -5.71
CA GLY A 275 -3.81 8.45 -5.79
C GLY A 275 -3.09 9.39 -4.82
N GLY A 276 -3.83 10.24 -4.09
CA GLY A 276 -3.28 11.17 -3.09
C GLY A 276 -2.96 10.54 -1.73
N GLY A 277 -3.11 9.21 -1.59
CA GLY A 277 -2.80 8.47 -0.37
C GLY A 277 -3.96 8.40 0.63
N GLY A 278 -3.95 7.37 1.47
CA GLY A 278 -4.93 7.16 2.53
C GLY A 278 -4.72 8.05 3.75
N SER A 279 -5.59 7.90 4.75
CA SER A 279 -5.46 8.55 6.08
C SER A 279 -5.30 10.08 6.05
N THR A 280 -5.77 10.73 4.98
CA THR A 280 -5.54 12.18 4.72
C THR A 280 -6.83 12.96 4.50
N TRP A 281 -7.83 12.37 3.84
CA TRP A 281 -9.00 13.09 3.31
C TRP A 281 -10.29 12.90 4.13
N GLY A 282 -10.27 11.92 5.04
CA GLY A 282 -11.44 11.41 5.74
C GLY A 282 -11.35 9.91 5.96
N VAL A 283 -12.43 9.31 6.48
CA VAL A 283 -12.55 7.86 6.68
C VAL A 283 -13.49 7.29 5.62
N THR A 284 -12.96 6.44 4.73
CA THR A 284 -13.76 5.75 3.71
C THR A 284 -14.71 4.75 4.36
N LEU A 285 -15.95 4.73 3.87
CA LEU A 285 -16.99 3.78 4.25
C LEU A 285 -17.22 2.74 3.16
N ASP A 286 -17.27 3.18 1.89
CA ASP A 286 -17.48 2.31 0.74
C ASP A 286 -16.71 2.82 -0.48
N VAL A 287 -16.39 1.90 -1.40
CA VAL A 287 -15.87 2.23 -2.73
C VAL A 287 -16.66 1.46 -3.79
N THR A 288 -17.07 2.14 -4.84
CA THR A 288 -17.72 1.53 -6.01
C THR A 288 -16.72 1.40 -7.15
N TYR A 289 -16.44 0.16 -7.54
CA TYR A 289 -15.58 -0.21 -8.65
C TYR A 289 -16.41 -0.62 -9.86
N ARG A 290 -15.98 -0.28 -11.07
CA ARG A 290 -16.48 -0.95 -12.28
C ARG A 290 -16.07 -2.42 -12.28
N THR A 291 -16.93 -3.26 -12.83
CA THR A 291 -16.59 -4.65 -13.16
C THR A 291 -16.35 -4.80 -14.65
N HIS A 292 -15.65 -5.87 -15.03
CA HIS A 292 -15.31 -6.20 -16.41
C HIS A 292 -15.88 -7.56 -16.78
N PRO A 293 -16.04 -7.88 -18.08
CA PRO A 293 -16.35 -9.24 -18.50
C PRO A 293 -15.36 -10.28 -17.93
N PRO A 294 -15.78 -11.55 -17.80
CA PRO A 294 -14.87 -12.63 -17.42
C PRO A 294 -13.74 -12.73 -18.45
N LEU A 295 -12.54 -13.09 -17.98
CA LEU A 295 -11.39 -13.37 -18.85
C LEU A 295 -11.61 -14.69 -19.59
N ASP A 296 -11.04 -14.82 -20.79
CA ASP A 296 -11.11 -16.07 -21.56
C ASP A 296 -10.26 -17.18 -20.91
N SER A 297 -9.13 -16.78 -20.35
CA SER A 297 -8.19 -17.63 -19.64
C SER A 297 -7.24 -16.79 -18.79
N VAL A 298 -6.55 -17.42 -17.84
CA VAL A 298 -5.39 -16.84 -17.18
C VAL A 298 -4.28 -17.87 -17.10
N VAL A 299 -3.12 -17.55 -17.65
CA VAL A 299 -1.93 -18.40 -17.56
C VAL A 299 -1.04 -17.88 -16.44
N ALA A 300 -0.56 -18.79 -15.60
CA ALA A 300 0.48 -18.51 -14.62
C ALA A 300 1.73 -19.33 -14.95
N VAL A 301 2.90 -18.69 -14.91
CA VAL A 301 4.21 -19.35 -15.07
C VAL A 301 5.09 -18.94 -13.90
N GLN A 302 5.46 -19.89 -13.06
CA GLN A 302 6.50 -19.71 -12.05
C GLN A 302 7.84 -20.16 -12.62
N PHE A 303 8.90 -19.43 -12.29
CA PHE A 303 10.25 -19.80 -12.70
C PHE A 303 11.27 -19.46 -11.62
N VAL A 304 12.34 -20.25 -11.57
CA VAL A 304 13.51 -20.02 -10.72
C VAL A 304 14.76 -20.32 -11.51
N VAL A 305 15.74 -19.43 -11.44
CA VAL A 305 17.08 -19.56 -12.00
C VAL A 305 18.09 -19.50 -10.86
N ASN A 306 18.90 -20.54 -10.72
CA ASN A 306 19.99 -20.61 -9.75
C ASN A 306 21.32 -20.48 -10.48
N THR A 307 22.12 -19.48 -10.12
CA THR A 307 23.47 -19.29 -10.62
C THR A 307 24.52 -19.78 -9.63
N THR A 308 25.75 -19.96 -10.10
CA THR A 308 26.87 -20.42 -9.25
C THR A 308 27.74 -19.27 -8.76
N THR A 309 27.67 -18.12 -9.41
CA THR A 309 28.44 -16.92 -9.06
C THR A 309 27.58 -15.67 -9.07
N SER A 310 28.00 -14.66 -8.31
CA SER A 310 27.35 -13.35 -8.30
C SER A 310 27.47 -12.62 -9.65
N GLN A 311 28.53 -12.88 -10.43
CA GLN A 311 28.65 -12.31 -11.77
C GLN A 311 27.60 -12.89 -12.73
N GLN A 312 27.41 -14.22 -12.70
CA GLN A 312 26.33 -14.86 -13.45
C GLN A 312 24.95 -14.31 -13.06
N MET A 313 24.75 -13.90 -11.79
CA MET A 313 23.51 -13.26 -11.35
C MET A 313 23.28 -11.89 -12.00
N VAL A 314 24.33 -11.07 -12.11
CA VAL A 314 24.26 -9.79 -12.83
C VAL A 314 24.00 -10.01 -14.31
N ASP A 315 24.67 -10.98 -14.91
CA ASP A 315 24.54 -11.27 -16.34
C ASP A 315 23.13 -11.76 -16.70
N ILE A 316 22.54 -12.65 -15.89
CA ILE A 316 21.16 -13.10 -16.12
C ILE A 316 20.13 -12.02 -15.81
N ALA A 317 20.35 -11.20 -14.78
CA ALA A 317 19.52 -10.03 -14.52
C ALA A 317 19.53 -9.10 -15.74
N LYS A 318 20.70 -8.81 -16.30
CA LYS A 318 20.84 -8.00 -17.52
C LYS A 318 20.03 -8.57 -18.70
N VAL A 319 20.07 -9.89 -18.92
CA VAL A 319 19.27 -10.56 -19.96
C VAL A 319 17.77 -10.39 -19.70
N PHE A 320 17.32 -10.67 -18.48
CA PHE A 320 15.92 -10.55 -18.10
C PHE A 320 15.41 -9.10 -18.22
N LEU A 321 16.15 -8.13 -17.67
CA LEU A 321 15.78 -6.72 -17.68
C LEU A 321 15.65 -6.17 -19.11
N ARG A 322 16.52 -6.58 -20.04
CA ARG A 322 16.40 -6.20 -21.47
C ARG A 322 15.15 -6.77 -22.14
N ALA A 323 14.70 -7.95 -21.69
CA ALA A 323 13.53 -8.62 -22.24
C ALA A 323 12.21 -8.04 -21.70
N LEU A 324 12.23 -7.32 -20.57
CA LEU A 324 11.02 -6.82 -19.89
C LEU A 324 10.07 -6.00 -20.79
N PRO A 325 10.53 -5.04 -21.60
CA PRO A 325 9.63 -4.32 -22.50
C PRO A 325 8.84 -5.25 -23.42
N GLY A 326 9.52 -6.20 -24.08
CA GLY A 326 8.88 -7.17 -24.96
C GLY A 326 7.95 -8.14 -24.22
N LEU A 327 8.35 -8.60 -23.03
CA LEU A 327 7.52 -9.44 -22.17
C LEU A 327 6.21 -8.71 -21.81
N THR A 328 6.28 -7.45 -21.39
CA THR A 328 5.09 -6.69 -20.98
C THR A 328 4.20 -6.29 -22.15
N ASP A 329 4.73 -6.15 -23.36
CA ASP A 329 3.94 -5.91 -24.58
C ASP A 329 3.03 -7.09 -24.93
N THR A 330 3.38 -8.32 -24.50
CA THR A 330 2.50 -9.48 -24.67
C THR A 330 1.25 -9.41 -23.82
N GLY A 331 1.26 -8.61 -22.75
CA GLY A 331 0.22 -8.58 -21.72
C GLY A 331 0.62 -9.31 -20.44
N ALA A 332 1.71 -10.08 -20.44
CA ALA A 332 2.23 -10.70 -19.22
C ALA A 332 2.67 -9.64 -18.18
N ARG A 333 2.29 -9.88 -16.93
CA ARG A 333 2.66 -9.10 -15.74
C ARG A 333 3.19 -10.04 -14.68
N GLY A 334 3.76 -9.54 -13.59
CA GLY A 334 4.29 -10.46 -12.60
C GLY A 334 5.01 -9.84 -11.44
N TYR A 335 5.56 -10.72 -10.63
CA TYR A 335 6.29 -10.41 -9.41
C TYR A 335 7.56 -11.24 -9.43
N VAL A 336 8.72 -10.58 -9.42
CA VAL A 336 10.02 -11.24 -9.44
C VAL A 336 10.89 -10.78 -8.30
N TYR A 337 11.85 -11.60 -7.92
CA TYR A 337 12.72 -11.35 -6.78
C TYR A 337 14.12 -11.90 -7.03
N TRP A 338 15.09 -11.26 -6.39
CA TRP A 338 16.47 -11.74 -6.29
C TRP A 338 16.76 -12.08 -4.83
N LEU A 339 17.21 -13.31 -4.59
CA LEU A 339 17.58 -13.81 -3.28
C LEU A 339 19.10 -13.82 -3.11
N PRO A 340 19.62 -13.62 -1.88
CA PRO A 340 21.05 -13.61 -1.60
C PRO A 340 21.80 -14.90 -2.02
N SER A 341 21.08 -16.02 -2.14
CA SER A 341 21.61 -17.35 -2.47
C SER A 341 21.95 -17.55 -3.95
N ASN A 342 22.23 -16.48 -4.71
CA ASN A 342 22.37 -16.51 -6.16
C ASN A 342 21.15 -17.14 -6.87
N SER A 343 19.95 -16.79 -6.40
CA SER A 343 18.69 -17.26 -6.98
C SER A 343 17.84 -16.07 -7.45
N PHE A 344 17.29 -16.18 -8.65
CA PHE A 344 16.39 -15.21 -9.26
C PHE A 344 15.14 -15.95 -9.71
N GLY A 345 13.96 -15.45 -9.38
CA GLY A 345 12.73 -16.12 -9.76
C GLY A 345 11.52 -15.24 -9.65
N GLY A 346 10.37 -15.82 -9.93
CA GLY A 346 9.10 -15.12 -9.81
C GLY A 346 7.95 -15.84 -10.46
N ILE A 347 6.84 -15.12 -10.55
CA ILE A 347 5.62 -15.55 -11.23
C ILE A 347 5.23 -14.53 -12.29
N LEU A 348 4.94 -15.04 -13.49
CA LEU A 348 4.28 -14.30 -14.56
C LEU A 348 2.81 -14.71 -14.62
N ILE A 349 1.93 -13.73 -14.72
CA ILE A 349 0.49 -13.84 -14.85
C ILE A 349 0.12 -13.20 -16.18
N HIS A 350 -0.55 -13.97 -17.04
CA HIS A 350 -0.86 -13.56 -18.41
C HIS A 350 -2.35 -13.75 -18.68
N PRO A 351 -3.16 -12.70 -18.48
CA PRO A 351 -4.59 -12.74 -18.76
C PRO A 351 -4.85 -12.89 -20.26
N ASN A 352 -5.86 -13.67 -20.63
CA ASN A 352 -6.28 -13.99 -22.00
C ASN A 352 -5.19 -14.67 -22.87
N SER A 353 -4.16 -15.26 -22.25
CA SER A 353 -3.14 -16.01 -22.97
C SER A 353 -3.67 -17.37 -23.43
N LEU A 354 -3.34 -17.74 -24.67
CA LEU A 354 -3.84 -18.95 -25.31
C LEU A 354 -3.17 -20.24 -24.83
N SER A 355 -1.97 -20.15 -24.24
CA SER A 355 -1.22 -21.33 -23.80
C SER A 355 -0.16 -21.03 -22.74
N VAL A 356 0.24 -22.06 -21.99
CA VAL A 356 1.41 -22.00 -21.10
C VAL A 356 2.67 -21.73 -21.91
N GLU A 357 2.81 -22.36 -23.08
CA GLU A 357 3.98 -22.21 -23.96
C GLU A 357 4.19 -20.75 -24.40
N SER A 358 3.14 -20.07 -24.86
CA SER A 358 3.24 -18.66 -25.29
C SER A 358 3.69 -17.73 -24.16
N THR A 359 3.21 -17.96 -22.93
CA THR A 359 3.67 -17.19 -21.77
C THR A 359 5.10 -17.55 -21.38
N ASN A 360 5.45 -18.84 -21.37
CA ASN A 360 6.79 -19.30 -21.01
C ASN A 360 7.85 -18.81 -22.01
N ASN A 361 7.49 -18.72 -23.30
CA ASN A 361 8.36 -18.20 -24.36
C ASN A 361 8.72 -16.71 -24.19
N THR A 362 8.01 -15.95 -23.34
CA THR A 362 8.44 -14.59 -22.97
C THR A 362 9.75 -14.57 -22.17
N LEU A 363 10.14 -15.70 -21.58
CA LEU A 363 11.40 -15.92 -20.88
C LEU A 363 12.45 -16.62 -21.74
N LEU A 364 12.21 -16.81 -23.05
CA LEU A 364 13.15 -17.50 -23.94
C LEU A 364 14.59 -16.94 -23.88
N PRO A 365 14.82 -15.60 -23.87
CA PRO A 365 16.19 -15.07 -23.72
C PRO A 365 16.89 -15.54 -22.44
N VAL A 366 16.14 -15.71 -21.35
CA VAL A 366 16.66 -16.22 -20.07
C VAL A 366 17.07 -17.69 -20.24
N TYR A 367 16.22 -18.52 -20.83
CA TYR A 367 16.50 -19.95 -21.02
C TYR A 367 17.66 -20.19 -22.00
N GLU A 368 17.76 -19.41 -23.07
CA GLU A 368 18.89 -19.45 -24.00
C GLU A 368 20.20 -19.07 -23.32
N TRP A 369 20.19 -18.04 -22.46
CA TRP A 369 21.37 -17.69 -21.68
C TRP A 369 21.75 -18.81 -20.71
N VAL A 370 20.78 -19.41 -20.00
CA VAL A 370 21.01 -20.52 -19.07
C VAL A 370 21.63 -21.72 -19.79
N ALA A 371 21.12 -22.10 -20.96
CA ALA A 371 21.64 -23.22 -21.75
C ALA A 371 23.11 -23.04 -22.17
N ASN A 372 23.56 -21.78 -22.29
CA ASN A 372 24.93 -21.43 -22.68
C ASN A 372 25.87 -21.16 -21.48
N ASN A 373 25.39 -21.28 -20.24
CA ASN A 373 26.17 -20.97 -19.04
C ASN A 373 26.28 -22.18 -18.10
N ASN A 374 27.49 -22.75 -18.03
CA ASN A 374 27.77 -23.94 -17.24
C ASN A 374 27.41 -23.75 -15.75
N GLY A 375 26.74 -24.74 -15.18
CA GLY A 375 26.37 -24.79 -13.76
C GLY A 375 25.10 -24.00 -13.41
N VAL A 376 24.55 -23.19 -14.32
CA VAL A 376 23.28 -22.49 -14.10
C VAL A 376 22.12 -23.44 -14.38
N ARG A 377 21.07 -23.35 -13.56
CA ARG A 377 19.85 -24.16 -13.75
C ARG A 377 18.62 -23.27 -13.72
N ALA A 378 17.72 -23.49 -14.66
CA ALA A 378 16.39 -22.90 -14.65
C ALA A 378 15.33 -24.00 -14.50
N VAL A 379 14.30 -23.72 -13.70
CA VAL A 379 13.09 -24.52 -13.60
C VAL A 379 11.91 -23.59 -13.86
N SER A 380 10.97 -24.04 -14.67
CA SER A 380 9.73 -23.32 -14.95
C SER A 380 8.56 -24.29 -14.91
N GLU A 381 7.48 -23.87 -14.28
CA GLU A 381 6.22 -24.60 -14.27
C GLU A 381 5.09 -23.61 -14.56
N GLY A 382 4.12 -24.02 -15.36
CA GLY A 382 2.99 -23.17 -15.66
C GLY A 382 1.72 -23.96 -15.89
N SER A 383 0.60 -23.27 -15.68
CA SER A 383 -0.73 -23.82 -15.87
C SER A 383 -1.67 -22.74 -16.43
N ILE A 384 -2.79 -23.21 -16.97
CA ILE A 384 -3.84 -22.37 -17.54
C ILE A 384 -5.12 -22.57 -16.74
N HIS A 385 -5.81 -21.46 -16.46
CA HIS A 385 -7.02 -21.41 -15.66
C HIS A 385 -8.17 -20.78 -16.44
N SER A 386 -9.39 -21.29 -16.19
CA SER A 386 -10.63 -20.76 -16.75
C SER A 386 -11.05 -19.41 -16.17
N THR A 387 -10.62 -19.10 -14.94
CA THR A 387 -10.98 -17.85 -14.27
C THR A 387 -9.77 -17.22 -13.59
N PHE A 388 -9.84 -15.90 -13.38
CA PHE A 388 -8.83 -15.20 -12.57
C PHE A 388 -8.80 -15.72 -11.13
N TYR A 389 -9.96 -16.03 -10.55
CA TYR A 389 -10.05 -16.52 -9.17
C TYR A 389 -9.36 -17.89 -8.99
N ASP A 390 -9.50 -18.81 -9.95
CA ASP A 390 -8.85 -20.12 -9.89
C ASP A 390 -7.32 -19.98 -9.88
N MET A 391 -6.77 -19.19 -10.81
CA MET A 391 -5.34 -18.86 -10.85
C MET A 391 -4.89 -18.22 -9.54
N TYR A 392 -5.61 -17.17 -9.13
CA TYR A 392 -5.31 -16.39 -7.94
C TYR A 392 -5.30 -17.24 -6.67
N SER A 393 -6.30 -18.10 -6.49
CA SER A 393 -6.44 -18.95 -5.30
C SER A 393 -5.35 -20.03 -5.20
N LEU A 394 -4.82 -20.46 -6.34
CA LEU A 394 -3.76 -21.47 -6.42
C LEU A 394 -2.37 -20.87 -6.21
N TYR A 395 -2.08 -19.74 -6.86
CA TYR A 395 -0.72 -19.21 -6.96
C TYR A 395 -0.40 -18.05 -6.03
N ILE A 396 -1.41 -17.30 -5.58
CA ILE A 396 -1.20 -16.06 -4.85
C ILE A 396 -1.44 -16.28 -3.36
N GLY A 397 -0.45 -15.86 -2.57
CA GLY A 397 -0.48 -15.88 -1.12
C GLY A 397 0.02 -14.56 -0.55
N ASP A 398 -0.12 -14.40 0.76
CA ASP A 398 0.34 -13.22 1.49
C ASP A 398 1.72 -13.53 2.07
N LEU A 399 2.75 -13.03 1.39
CA LEU A 399 4.15 -13.19 1.80
C LEU A 399 4.56 -12.03 2.71
N GLY A 400 5.60 -12.23 3.53
CA GLY A 400 6.16 -11.17 4.36
C GLY A 400 5.32 -10.80 5.59
N ILE A 401 4.32 -11.61 5.96
CA ILE A 401 3.44 -11.33 7.10
C ILE A 401 4.15 -11.64 8.41
N ALA A 402 4.02 -10.71 9.36
CA ALA A 402 4.64 -10.77 10.68
C ALA A 402 6.18 -10.89 10.64
N ILE A 403 6.78 -10.33 9.59
CA ILE A 403 8.24 -10.24 9.44
C ILE A 403 8.59 -8.75 9.47
N PRO A 404 9.43 -8.29 10.43
CA PRO A 404 9.85 -6.90 10.49
C PRO A 404 10.46 -6.47 9.15
N THR A 405 9.83 -5.49 8.51
CA THR A 405 10.17 -5.09 7.15
C THR A 405 10.41 -3.58 7.05
N TRP A 406 11.47 -3.20 6.35
CA TRP A 406 11.73 -1.82 5.93
C TRP A 406 11.81 -1.77 4.42
N LEU A 407 10.70 -1.43 3.79
CA LEU A 407 10.54 -1.50 2.34
C LEU A 407 10.76 -0.13 1.70
N SER A 408 11.28 -0.14 0.48
CA SER A 408 11.37 1.02 -0.39
C SER A 408 11.05 0.67 -1.84
N SER A 409 10.80 1.68 -2.67
CA SER A 409 10.72 1.46 -4.12
C SER A 409 11.12 2.66 -4.98
N ARG A 410 11.31 2.38 -6.27
CA ARG A 410 11.31 3.33 -7.38
C ARG A 410 10.49 2.79 -8.55
N LEU A 411 9.79 3.68 -9.26
CA LEU A 411 9.24 3.37 -10.57
C LEU A 411 10.38 3.35 -11.58
N VAL A 412 10.45 2.30 -12.40
CA VAL A 412 11.46 2.16 -13.46
C VAL A 412 10.78 2.26 -14.81
N SER A 413 11.32 3.12 -15.67
CA SER A 413 10.81 3.32 -17.03
C SER A 413 11.16 2.16 -17.95
N ARG A 414 10.32 1.94 -18.95
CA ARG A 414 10.62 1.10 -20.09
C ARG A 414 11.94 1.51 -20.75
N GLN A 415 12.15 2.82 -20.95
CA GLN A 415 13.38 3.32 -21.58
C GLN A 415 14.63 3.00 -20.73
N ALA A 416 14.54 3.06 -19.40
CA ALA A 416 15.65 2.69 -18.53
C ALA A 416 16.03 1.20 -18.65
N PHE A 417 15.06 0.30 -18.86
CA PHE A 417 15.33 -1.11 -19.15
C PHE A 417 15.98 -1.35 -20.52
N ILE A 418 16.04 -0.35 -21.40
CA ILE A 418 16.72 -0.42 -22.68
C ILE A 418 18.10 0.22 -22.54
N GLU A 419 18.14 1.50 -22.17
CA GLU A 419 19.36 2.32 -22.18
C GLU A 419 20.27 2.07 -20.98
N ASN A 420 19.67 1.84 -19.80
CA ASN A 420 20.39 1.77 -18.52
C ASN A 420 20.49 0.35 -17.97
N THR A 421 20.18 -0.68 -18.77
CA THR A 421 20.15 -2.08 -18.32
C THR A 421 21.42 -2.49 -17.56
N ASP A 422 22.58 -2.12 -18.09
CA ASP A 422 23.86 -2.55 -17.53
C ASP A 422 24.10 -1.97 -16.14
N SER A 423 23.59 -0.77 -15.88
CA SER A 423 23.60 -0.13 -14.56
C SER A 423 22.58 -0.77 -13.63
N LEU A 424 21.34 -0.97 -14.10
CA LEU A 424 20.28 -1.63 -13.33
C LEU A 424 20.66 -3.06 -12.92
N ALA A 425 21.25 -3.84 -13.82
CA ALA A 425 21.67 -5.21 -13.56
C ALA A 425 22.72 -5.31 -12.46
N LYS A 426 23.60 -4.31 -12.29
CA LYS A 426 24.56 -4.27 -11.19
C LYS A 426 23.89 -4.00 -9.83
N LEU A 427 22.71 -3.39 -9.83
CA LEU A 427 21.97 -3.08 -8.61
C LEU A 427 21.24 -4.30 -8.01
N VAL A 428 21.26 -5.45 -8.70
CA VAL A 428 20.79 -6.72 -8.13
C VAL A 428 21.80 -7.36 -7.16
N GLN A 429 23.03 -6.86 -7.12
CA GLN A 429 24.03 -7.27 -6.15
C GLN A 429 23.95 -6.36 -4.92
N THR A 430 23.43 -6.90 -3.83
CA THR A 430 23.55 -6.29 -2.50
C THR A 430 24.66 -6.98 -1.73
N ASN A 431 25.50 -6.21 -1.04
CA ASN A 431 26.52 -6.76 -0.15
C ASN A 431 25.93 -7.20 1.21
N ASN A 432 24.60 -7.14 1.35
CA ASN A 432 23.90 -7.43 2.59
C ASN A 432 22.71 -8.34 2.28
N SER A 433 22.79 -9.59 2.73
CA SER A 433 21.75 -10.60 2.55
C SER A 433 20.45 -10.28 3.30
N ALA A 434 20.48 -9.35 4.25
CA ALA A 434 19.29 -8.85 4.95
C ALA A 434 18.45 -7.88 4.10
N ILE A 435 18.84 -7.63 2.85
CA ILE A 435 18.14 -6.74 1.92
C ILE A 435 17.75 -7.49 0.63
N PRO A 436 16.70 -8.33 0.68
CA PRO A 436 16.03 -8.83 -0.52
C PRO A 436 15.65 -7.73 -1.51
N ILE A 437 15.59 -8.13 -2.79
CA ILE A 437 15.19 -7.25 -3.90
C ILE A 437 13.94 -7.84 -4.53
N GLY A 438 12.93 -6.99 -4.70
CA GLY A 438 11.68 -7.33 -5.37
C GLY A 438 11.44 -6.41 -6.56
N MET A 439 10.72 -6.90 -7.56
CA MET A 439 10.21 -6.07 -8.63
C MET A 439 8.81 -6.50 -9.05
N ASN A 440 7.89 -5.54 -9.00
CA ASN A 440 6.52 -5.70 -9.44
C ASN A 440 6.44 -5.22 -10.89
N ILE A 441 6.25 -6.14 -11.83
CA ILE A 441 6.11 -5.88 -13.27
C ILE A 441 4.63 -5.59 -13.54
N VAL A 442 4.21 -4.37 -13.20
CA VAL A 442 2.79 -3.99 -13.11
C VAL A 442 2.43 -2.75 -13.93
N GLY A 443 3.43 -2.07 -14.54
CA GLY A 443 3.23 -0.93 -15.42
C GLY A 443 2.94 -1.32 -16.87
N GLY A 444 3.02 -0.36 -17.79
CA GLY A 444 2.72 -0.59 -19.21
C GLY A 444 1.22 -0.76 -19.52
N GLY A 445 0.90 -1.02 -20.79
CA GLY A 445 -0.45 -1.31 -21.24
C GLY A 445 -1.41 -0.13 -21.07
N VAL A 446 -2.64 -0.38 -20.62
CA VAL A 446 -3.67 0.66 -20.45
C VAL A 446 -3.23 1.78 -19.51
N ILE A 447 -2.38 1.48 -18.51
CA ILE A 447 -1.92 2.45 -17.51
C ILE A 447 -1.29 3.68 -18.18
N ASN A 448 -0.43 3.48 -19.19
CA ASN A 448 0.26 4.56 -19.90
C ASN A 448 -0.63 5.36 -20.85
N GLY A 449 -1.80 4.82 -21.22
CA GLY A 449 -2.76 5.50 -22.10
C GLY A 449 -3.74 6.42 -21.37
N VAL A 450 -3.78 6.38 -20.04
CA VAL A 450 -4.70 7.21 -19.22
C VAL A 450 -4.10 8.61 -19.01
N ASP A 451 -4.93 9.65 -19.09
CA ASP A 451 -4.52 11.03 -18.82
C ASP A 451 -3.86 11.15 -17.44
N PRO A 452 -2.59 11.60 -17.36
CA PRO A 452 -1.86 11.79 -16.10
C PRO A 452 -2.56 12.72 -15.11
N ASN A 453 -3.45 13.60 -15.53
CA ASN A 453 -4.14 14.52 -14.62
C ASN A 453 -5.55 14.07 -14.23
N SER A 454 -6.04 12.94 -14.77
CA SER A 454 -7.38 12.43 -14.49
C SER A 454 -7.57 11.94 -13.05
N THR A 455 -6.46 11.60 -12.37
CA THR A 455 -6.43 11.23 -10.95
C THR A 455 -5.21 11.85 -10.27
N ALA A 456 -5.11 11.76 -8.95
CA ALA A 456 -3.96 12.23 -8.18
C ALA A 456 -2.79 11.23 -8.12
N LEU A 457 -2.82 10.18 -8.94
CA LEU A 457 -1.74 9.21 -9.01
C LEU A 457 -0.49 9.91 -9.55
N ASN A 458 0.69 9.63 -8.96
CA ASN A 458 1.94 10.19 -9.47
C ASN A 458 2.02 10.06 -11.00
N PRO A 459 2.15 11.17 -11.74
CA PRO A 459 1.99 11.18 -13.19
C PRO A 459 3.04 10.33 -13.93
N GLN A 460 4.16 9.99 -13.27
CA GLN A 460 5.17 9.10 -13.84
C GLN A 460 4.66 7.69 -14.11
N TRP A 461 3.59 7.24 -13.42
CA TRP A 461 2.88 5.99 -13.75
C TRP A 461 2.34 6.00 -15.18
N ARG A 462 1.84 7.14 -15.66
CA ARG A 462 1.22 7.26 -16.99
C ARG A 462 2.23 7.51 -18.10
N ARG A 463 3.45 7.93 -17.75
CA ARG A 463 4.47 8.26 -18.74
C ARG A 463 5.06 6.99 -19.35
N ASP A 464 5.93 6.31 -18.61
CA ASP A 464 6.69 5.16 -19.13
C ASP A 464 7.00 4.11 -18.06
N ALA A 465 6.34 4.17 -16.90
CA ALA A 465 6.55 3.21 -15.82
C ALA A 465 6.18 1.80 -16.27
N LEU A 466 7.12 0.87 -16.11
CA LEU A 466 6.94 -0.54 -16.43
C LEU A 466 6.98 -1.41 -15.17
N ALA A 467 7.78 -1.03 -14.18
CA ALA A 467 7.92 -1.78 -12.94
C ALA A 467 8.08 -0.90 -11.70
N VAL A 468 7.74 -1.46 -10.55
CA VAL A 468 8.10 -0.95 -9.22
C VAL A 468 9.27 -1.80 -8.74
N TRP A 469 10.47 -1.21 -8.65
CA TRP A 469 11.68 -1.88 -8.15
C TRP A 469 11.85 -1.55 -6.67
N GLY A 470 11.98 -2.56 -5.81
CA GLY A 470 12.06 -2.38 -4.37
C GLY A 470 13.22 -3.10 -3.69
N TYR A 471 13.66 -2.51 -2.58
CA TYR A 471 14.53 -3.15 -1.60
C TYR A 471 13.76 -3.33 -0.30
N THR A 472 14.02 -4.43 0.39
CA THR A 472 13.30 -4.78 1.62
C THR A 472 14.31 -5.19 2.67
N GLY A 473 14.58 -4.32 3.63
CA GLY A 473 15.38 -4.67 4.79
C GLY A 473 14.56 -5.53 5.76
N THR A 474 15.12 -6.64 6.24
CA THR A 474 14.46 -7.51 7.22
C THR A 474 15.41 -7.89 8.35
N TRP A 475 14.89 -8.13 9.55
CA TRP A 475 15.69 -8.54 10.71
C TRP A 475 14.91 -9.45 11.66
N SER A 476 15.65 -10.13 12.54
CA SER A 476 15.09 -10.93 13.63
C SER A 476 14.94 -10.10 14.91
N HIS A 477 14.14 -10.60 15.86
CA HIS A 477 13.85 -9.89 17.12
C HIS A 477 15.09 -9.62 17.98
N ASP A 478 16.16 -10.42 17.85
CA ASP A 478 17.42 -10.30 18.59
C ASP A 478 18.46 -9.43 17.86
N THR A 479 18.12 -8.88 16.69
CA THR A 479 19.04 -8.02 15.94
C THR A 479 19.30 -6.70 16.69
N PRO A 480 20.56 -6.31 16.93
CA PRO A 480 20.87 -5.05 17.61
C PRO A 480 20.34 -3.82 16.87
N ALA A 481 19.92 -2.80 17.63
CA ALA A 481 19.29 -1.59 17.08
C ALA A 481 20.20 -0.82 16.10
N ASP A 482 21.51 -0.78 16.32
CA ASP A 482 22.47 -0.14 15.43
C ASP A 482 22.58 -0.85 14.07
N ILE A 483 22.45 -2.19 14.06
CA ILE A 483 22.40 -2.99 12.84
C ILE A 483 21.08 -2.72 12.09
N ILE A 484 19.95 -2.64 12.80
CA ILE A 484 18.65 -2.29 12.21
C ILE A 484 18.71 -0.92 11.54
N GLU A 485 19.26 0.10 12.21
CA GLU A 485 19.44 1.43 11.61
C GLU A 485 20.39 1.40 10.40
N GLY A 486 21.44 0.58 10.44
CA GLY A 486 22.30 0.33 9.29
C GLY A 486 21.56 -0.29 8.09
N ILE A 487 20.64 -1.22 8.33
CA ILE A 487 19.78 -1.82 7.30
C ILE A 487 18.86 -0.75 6.69
N LYS A 488 18.13 0.01 7.53
CA LYS A 488 17.22 1.08 7.09
C LYS A 488 17.93 2.10 6.20
N LYS A 489 19.10 2.56 6.64
CA LYS A 489 19.94 3.50 5.87
C LYS A 489 20.38 2.91 4.54
N SER A 490 20.81 1.64 4.53
CA SER A 490 21.24 0.95 3.31
C SER A 490 20.09 0.81 2.30
N VAL A 491 18.88 0.51 2.77
CA VAL A 491 17.66 0.47 1.93
C VAL A 491 17.43 1.84 1.28
N THR A 492 17.46 2.93 2.05
CA THR A 492 17.33 4.29 1.51
C THR A 492 18.40 4.59 0.45
N GLU A 493 19.68 4.33 0.74
CA GLU A 493 20.81 4.59 -0.16
C GLU A 493 20.69 3.81 -1.48
N LEU A 494 20.38 2.52 -1.41
CA LEU A 494 20.17 1.67 -2.60
C LEU A 494 19.00 2.17 -3.46
N THR A 495 17.93 2.66 -2.82
CA THR A 495 16.77 3.22 -3.50
C THR A 495 17.12 4.49 -4.27
N GLN A 496 17.95 5.37 -3.68
CA GLN A 496 18.41 6.57 -4.38
C GLN A 496 19.25 6.20 -5.62
N ARG A 497 20.11 5.16 -5.52
CA ARG A 497 20.92 4.67 -6.65
C ARG A 497 20.07 4.12 -7.81
N VAL A 498 18.93 3.47 -7.52
CA VAL A 498 17.98 3.09 -8.57
C VAL A 498 17.37 4.34 -9.21
N GLY A 499 17.02 5.36 -8.42
CA GLY A 499 16.47 6.63 -8.91
C GLY A 499 17.33 7.30 -9.99
N GLU A 500 18.66 7.28 -9.82
CA GLU A 500 19.64 7.83 -10.76
C GLU A 500 19.54 7.24 -12.18
N VAL A 501 19.07 6.00 -12.31
CA VAL A 501 19.03 5.25 -13.58
C VAL A 501 17.61 4.84 -14.00
N ALA A 502 16.60 5.09 -13.18
CA ALA A 502 15.23 4.62 -13.39
C ALA A 502 14.45 5.42 -14.46
N GLY A 503 14.86 6.66 -14.76
CA GLY A 503 14.30 7.49 -15.85
C GLY A 503 12.94 8.14 -15.55
N LEU A 504 12.48 8.12 -14.30
CA LEU A 504 11.14 8.61 -13.89
C LEU A 504 11.19 9.60 -12.72
N ASP A 505 12.19 10.48 -12.71
CA ASP A 505 12.23 11.63 -11.81
C ASP A 505 12.15 11.26 -10.30
N ASP A 506 12.83 10.17 -9.92
CA ASP A 506 12.82 9.57 -8.57
C ASP A 506 11.43 9.13 -8.07
N ALA A 507 10.44 8.98 -8.95
CA ALA A 507 9.10 8.55 -8.56
C ALA A 507 9.09 7.18 -7.90
N SER A 508 8.20 7.00 -6.94
CA SER A 508 8.01 5.78 -6.15
C SER A 508 6.54 5.48 -6.01
N TYR A 509 6.21 4.22 -5.77
CA TYR A 509 4.84 3.85 -5.43
C TYR A 509 4.60 4.11 -3.94
N LEU A 510 3.81 5.13 -3.60
CA LEU A 510 3.67 5.63 -2.23
C LEU A 510 3.13 4.63 -1.20
N ASN A 511 2.51 3.53 -1.63
CA ASN A 511 2.06 2.46 -0.72
C ASN A 511 3.17 1.45 -0.40
N GLU A 512 4.21 1.39 -1.23
CA GLU A 512 5.35 0.50 -1.10
C GLU A 512 6.62 1.36 -1.20
N ALA A 513 6.84 2.24 -0.22
CA ALA A 513 7.88 3.26 -0.30
C ALA A 513 8.68 3.40 0.99
N ASP A 514 9.86 4.03 0.86
CA ASP A 514 10.78 4.25 1.97
C ASP A 514 10.15 5.21 3.00
N PRO A 515 9.96 4.79 4.26
CA PRO A 515 9.48 5.68 5.32
C PRO A 515 10.42 6.89 5.55
N LEU A 516 11.70 6.78 5.17
CA LEU A 516 12.72 7.82 5.28
C LEU A 516 12.94 8.61 3.97
N GLU A 517 12.12 8.40 2.93
CA GLU A 517 12.33 9.02 1.61
C GLU A 517 12.60 10.54 1.71
N PRO A 518 13.81 11.01 1.40
CA PRO A 518 14.19 12.40 1.62
C PRO A 518 13.37 13.37 0.76
N LYS A 519 12.95 12.97 -0.44
CA LYS A 519 12.21 13.82 -1.39
C LYS A 519 10.77 13.31 -1.59
N TRP A 520 10.15 12.81 -0.53
CA TRP A 520 8.85 12.12 -0.56
C TRP A 520 7.74 12.87 -1.28
N GLN A 521 7.64 14.20 -1.17
CA GLN A 521 6.60 14.99 -1.84
C GLN A 521 6.68 14.79 -3.35
N LYS A 522 7.90 14.86 -3.90
CA LYS A 522 8.18 14.62 -5.31
C LYS A 522 8.08 13.13 -5.65
N ALA A 523 8.70 12.27 -4.86
CA ALA A 523 8.75 10.84 -5.13
C ALA A 523 7.34 10.21 -5.15
N PHE A 524 6.45 10.63 -4.24
CA PHE A 524 5.14 10.01 -4.06
C PHE A 524 4.05 10.67 -4.89
N PHE A 525 4.13 11.99 -5.11
CA PHE A 525 3.06 12.76 -5.74
C PHE A 525 3.49 13.53 -6.99
N GLY A 526 4.80 13.70 -7.22
CA GLY A 526 5.32 14.42 -8.38
C GLY A 526 4.76 15.85 -8.48
N SER A 527 4.39 16.25 -9.70
CA SER A 527 3.82 17.57 -9.96
C SER A 527 2.41 17.79 -9.38
N HIS A 528 1.77 16.75 -8.84
CA HIS A 528 0.43 16.86 -8.25
C HIS A 528 0.44 17.33 -6.80
N TYR A 529 1.60 17.36 -6.13
CA TYR A 529 1.68 17.63 -4.69
C TYR A 529 1.03 18.96 -4.28
N GLU A 530 1.30 20.05 -5.01
CA GLU A 530 0.76 21.37 -4.67
C GLU A 530 -0.77 21.43 -4.76
N ARG A 531 -1.36 20.78 -5.77
CA ARG A 531 -2.82 20.69 -5.90
C ARG A 531 -3.40 19.86 -4.75
N LEU A 532 -2.78 18.73 -4.43
CA LEU A 532 -3.18 17.89 -3.30
C LEU A 532 -3.12 18.66 -1.98
N LEU A 533 -2.06 19.44 -1.75
CA LEU A 533 -1.88 20.23 -0.55
C LEU A 533 -2.94 21.34 -0.42
N ASN A 534 -3.31 21.99 -1.52
CA ASN A 534 -4.39 22.98 -1.52
C ASN A 534 -5.74 22.33 -1.16
N ILE A 535 -6.07 21.19 -1.77
CA ILE A 535 -7.28 20.43 -1.42
C ILE A 535 -7.25 20.02 0.05
N LYS A 536 -6.09 19.56 0.56
CA LYS A 536 -5.94 19.17 1.97
C LYS A 536 -6.24 20.32 2.92
N ARG A 537 -5.74 21.52 2.63
CA ARG A 537 -5.99 22.74 3.43
C ARG A 537 -7.47 23.13 3.44
N GLU A 538 -8.21 22.86 2.37
CA GLU A 538 -9.66 23.14 2.30
C GLU A 538 -10.49 22.07 3.01
N VAL A 539 -10.13 20.78 2.83
CA VAL A 539 -10.87 19.64 3.37
C VAL A 539 -10.64 19.49 4.88
N ASP A 540 -9.39 19.67 5.32
CA ASP A 540 -8.96 19.46 6.70
C ASP A 540 -8.08 20.63 7.19
N PRO A 541 -8.66 21.84 7.36
CA PRO A 541 -7.91 23.03 7.75
C PRO A 541 -7.26 22.93 9.14
N ASN A 542 -7.78 22.06 9.99
CA ASN A 542 -7.28 21.84 11.36
C ASN A 542 -6.24 20.71 11.43
N GLY A 543 -6.00 20.00 10.32
CA GLY A 543 -5.03 18.91 10.25
C GLY A 543 -5.41 17.68 11.09
N LEU A 544 -6.70 17.38 11.28
CA LEU A 544 -7.16 16.23 12.06
C LEU A 544 -6.60 14.89 11.55
N PHE A 545 -6.48 14.76 10.23
CA PHE A 545 -5.90 13.58 9.59
C PHE A 545 -4.45 13.86 9.21
N GLY A 546 -3.51 13.25 9.94
CA GLY A 546 -2.08 13.32 9.66
C GLY A 546 -1.45 11.93 9.71
N CYS A 547 -0.50 11.67 8.81
CA CYS A 547 0.26 10.43 8.80
C CYS A 547 1.63 10.65 8.16
N ASN A 548 2.57 9.74 8.46
CA ASN A 548 3.94 9.80 7.97
C ASN A 548 3.97 9.95 6.43
N ARG A 549 4.64 11.00 5.94
CA ARG A 549 4.77 11.35 4.51
C ARG A 549 3.45 11.43 3.73
N CYS A 550 2.34 11.70 4.41
CA CYS A 550 1.06 12.00 3.77
C CYS A 550 1.00 13.46 3.31
N VAL A 551 0.06 13.82 2.44
CA VAL A 551 -0.10 15.21 2.00
C VAL A 551 -0.36 16.12 3.21
N GLY A 552 0.45 17.18 3.34
CA GLY A 552 0.41 18.08 4.50
C GLY A 552 1.22 17.63 5.71
N PHE A 553 1.91 16.49 5.65
CA PHE A 553 2.91 16.09 6.66
C PHE A 553 4.05 17.12 6.71
N GLN A 554 4.44 17.52 7.92
CA GLN A 554 5.44 18.56 8.18
C GLN A 554 6.76 17.95 8.65
#